data_AF-A0A958R6A9-F1
#
_entry.id   AF-A0A958R6A9-F1
#
_cell.length_a   1.000
_cell.length_b   1.000
_cell.length_c   1.000
_cell.angle_alpha   90.00
_cell.angle_beta   90.00
_cell.angle_gamma   90.00
#
_symmetry.space_group_name_H-M   'P 1'
#
loop_
_entity.id
_entity.type
_entity.pdbx_description
1 polymer ?
#
loop_
_entity_poly.entity_id
_entity_poly.type
_entity_poly.pdbx_seq_one_letter_code
_entity_poly.pdbx_strand_id
1 'polypeptide(L)' 'MNEDNKFDGILMTMLQQKGNIDGFFDGVFGFLRRNTDFFANQKKAEEIIVNNCRIHFDKYTKQTKEQ' A
#
# COMPACT_ATOMS: atom_id res chain seq x y z
N MET A 1 10.37 -14.39 13.11
CA MET A 1 10.33 -13.11 12.39
C MET A 1 8.98 -13.08 11.71
N ASN A 2 8.08 -12.15 12.09
CA ASN A 2 6.76 -12.06 11.44
C ASN A 2 6.98 -11.70 9.98
N GLU A 3 6.41 -12.47 9.04
CA GLU A 3 6.52 -12.20 7.60
C GLU A 3 6.03 -10.79 7.25
N ASP A 4 5.09 -10.27 8.05
CA ASP A 4 4.49 -8.94 7.93
C ASP A 4 5.53 -7.81 7.87
N ASN A 5 6.65 -7.93 8.60
CA ASN A 5 7.61 -6.82 8.75
C ASN A 5 8.85 -6.96 7.85
N LYS A 6 8.89 -8.00 7.00
CA LYS A 6 10.07 -8.33 6.18
C LYS A 6 10.45 -7.20 5.21
N PHE A 7 9.47 -6.45 4.74
CA PHE A 7 9.67 -5.39 3.76
C PHE A 7 9.63 -3.98 4.37
N ASP A 8 9.34 -3.85 5.66
CA ASP A 8 9.18 -2.55 6.34
C ASP A 8 10.39 -1.64 6.15
N GLY A 9 11.61 -2.18 6.25
CA GLY A 9 12.83 -1.38 6.06
C GLY A 9 12.93 -0.78 4.65
N ILE A 10 12.55 -1.53 3.63
CA ILE A 10 12.56 -1.06 2.23
C ILE A 10 11.45 -0.02 2.02
N LEU A 11 10.24 -0.31 2.51
CA LEU A 11 9.08 0.59 2.38
C LEU A 11 9.30 1.91 3.13
N MET A 12 9.88 1.85 4.34
CA MET A 12 10.26 3.03 5.11
C MET A 12 11.33 3.86 4.40
N THR A 13 12.31 3.22 3.78
CA THR A 13 13.33 3.92 2.99
C THR A 13 12.69 4.66 1.81
N MET A 14 11.76 4.02 1.09
CA MET A 14 11.02 4.67 0.00
C MET A 14 10.18 5.85 0.49
N LEU A 15 9.48 5.68 1.61
CA LEU A 15 8.66 6.74 2.22
C LEU A 15 9.51 7.95 2.61
N GLN A 16 10.67 7.72 3.25
CA GLN A 16 11.61 8.78 3.62
C GLN A 16 12.17 9.52 2.39
N GLN A 17 12.52 8.80 1.32
CA GLN A 17 13.04 9.41 0.09
C GLN A 17 11.99 10.26 -0.64
N LYS A 18 10.72 9.84 -0.61
CA LYS A 18 9.61 10.56 -1.27
C LYS A 18 9.08 11.72 -0.43
N GLY A 19 9.39 11.75 0.87
CA GLY A 19 9.12 12.87 1.77
C GLY A 19 7.68 12.98 2.29
N ASN A 20 6.70 12.38 1.60
CA ASN A 20 5.32 12.29 2.04
C ASN A 20 4.63 11.02 1.52
N ILE A 21 3.43 10.75 2.05
CA ILE A 21 2.66 9.55 1.71
C ILE A 21 2.18 9.56 0.26
N ASP A 22 1.82 10.73 -0.28
CA ASP A 22 1.35 10.87 -1.66
C ASP A 22 2.46 10.52 -2.67
N GLY A 23 3.68 11.00 -2.43
CA GLY A 23 4.86 10.73 -3.24
C GLY A 23 5.33 9.27 -3.14
N PHE A 24 5.10 8.63 -1.98
CA PHE A 24 5.30 7.18 -1.83
C PHE A 24 4.34 6.42 -2.76
N PHE A 25 3.04 6.72 -2.70
CA PHE A 25 2.04 6.06 -3.56
C PHE A 25 2.24 6.37 -5.05
N ASP A 26 2.65 7.59 -5.41
CA ASP A 26 3.04 7.90 -6.79
C ASP A 26 4.20 7.02 -7.27
N GLY A 27 5.19 6.77 -6.39
CA GLY A 27 6.28 5.84 -6.66
C GLY A 27 5.80 4.40 -6.90
N VAL A 28 4.93 3.89 -6.01
CA VAL A 28 4.37 2.53 -6.09
C VAL A 28 3.49 2.36 -7.33
N PHE A 29 2.54 3.27 -7.55
CA PHE A 29 1.67 3.23 -8.73
C PHE A 29 2.45 3.46 -10.03
N GLY A 30 3.47 4.31 -10.01
CA GLY A 30 4.40 4.46 -11.13
C GLY A 30 5.15 3.15 -11.46
N PHE A 31 5.57 2.39 -10.45
CA PHE A 31 6.17 1.07 -10.64
C PHE A 31 5.18 0.08 -11.25
N LEU A 32 3.97 -0.03 -10.69
CA LEU A 32 2.92 -0.92 -11.20
C LEU A 32 2.56 -0.57 -12.66
N ARG A 33 2.41 0.72 -12.98
CA ARG A 33 2.12 1.17 -14.35
C ARG A 33 3.19 0.79 -15.37
N ARG A 34 4.47 0.76 -14.99
CA ARG A 34 5.58 0.50 -15.92
C ARG A 34 5.96 -0.98 -16.03
N ASN A 35 5.73 -1.76 -14.98
CA ASN A 35 6.32 -3.10 -14.86
C ASN A 35 5.28 -4.22 -14.69
N THR A 36 4.00 -3.91 -14.56
CA THR A 36 2.94 -4.90 -14.39
C THR A 36 1.74 -4.59 -15.27
N ASP A 37 0.80 -5.53 -15.34
CA ASP A 37 -0.50 -5.38 -16.01
C ASP A 37 -1.59 -4.82 -15.08
N PHE A 38 -1.21 -4.31 -13.90
CA PHE A 38 -2.16 -3.89 -12.86
C PHE A 38 -3.21 -2.89 -13.38
N PHE A 39 -2.79 -1.94 -14.21
CA PHE A 39 -3.67 -0.92 -14.78
C PHE A 39 -4.26 -1.30 -16.16
N ALA A 40 -4.11 -2.55 -16.61
CA ALA A 40 -4.73 -3.02 -17.86
C ALA A 40 -6.28 -3.07 -17.76
N ASN A 41 -6.82 -3.18 -16.55
CA ASN A 41 -8.25 -3.07 -16.28
C ASN A 41 -8.49 -2.12 -15.10
N GLN A 42 -8.94 -0.91 -15.40
CA GLN A 42 -9.16 0.15 -14.42
C GLN A 42 -10.11 -0.29 -13.29
N LYS A 43 -11.26 -0.88 -13.63
CA LYS A 43 -12.26 -1.28 -12.64
C LYS A 43 -11.68 -2.29 -11.65
N LYS A 44 -10.93 -3.28 -12.15
CA LYS A 44 -10.27 -4.28 -11.31
C LYS A 44 -9.19 -3.65 -10.42
N ALA A 45 -8.41 -2.72 -10.95
CA ALA A 45 -7.39 -1.99 -10.18
C ALA A 45 -8.02 -1.20 -9.02
N GLU A 46 -9.09 -0.46 -9.29
CA GLU A 46 -9.85 0.29 -8.29
C GLU A 46 -10.44 -0.62 -7.21
N GLU A 47 -11.08 -1.73 -7.61
CA GLU A 47 -11.62 -2.72 -6.68
C GLU A 47 -10.54 -3.28 -5.74
N ILE A 48 -9.34 -3.59 -6.27
CA ILE A 48 -8.22 -4.09 -5.47
C ILE A 48 -7.78 -3.04 -4.45
N ILE A 49 -7.60 -1.78 -4.86
CA ILE A 49 -7.16 -0.70 -3.96
C ILE A 49 -8.19 -0.48 -2.86
N VAL A 50 -9.46 -0.29 -3.22
CA VAL A 50 -10.54 0.00 -2.26
C VAL A 50 -10.72 -1.14 -1.27
N ASN A 51 -10.70 -2.39 -1.74
CA ASN A 51 -10.86 -3.56 -0.87
C ASN A 51 -9.70 -3.68 0.13
N ASN A 52 -8.45 -3.49 -0.32
CA ASN A 52 -7.29 -3.54 0.58
C ASN A 52 -7.32 -2.39 1.59
N CYS A 53 -7.67 -1.16 1.18
CA CYS A 53 -7.85 -0.04 2.09
C CYS A 53 -8.89 -0.36 3.18
N ARG A 54 -10.06 -0.91 2.80
CA ARG A 54 -11.09 -1.31 3.75
C ARG A 54 -10.58 -2.35 4.76
N ILE A 55 -9.91 -3.41 4.28
CA ILE A 55 -9.37 -4.47 5.15
C ILE A 55 -8.40 -3.90 6.21
N HIS A 56 -7.49 -3.02 5.80
CA HIS A 56 -6.52 -2.43 6.72
C HIS A 56 -7.15 -1.40 7.66
N PHE A 57 -8.17 -0.66 7.22
CA PHE A 57 -8.95 0.21 8.09
C PHE A 57 -9.68 -0.58 9.18
N ASP A 58 -10.31 -1.70 8.82
CA ASP A 58 -10.99 -2.59 9.78
C ASP A 58 -10.00 -3.19 10.79
N LYS A 59 -8.80 -3.58 10.35
CA LYS A 59 -7.73 -4.06 11.24
C LYS A 59 -7.29 -2.98 12.23
N TYR A 60 -6.98 -1.78 11.73
CA TYR A 60 -6.54 -0.65 12.56
C TYR A 60 -7.60 -0.26 13.60
N THR A 61 -8.87 -0.14 13.18
CA THR A 61 -9.96 0.24 14.08
C THR A 61 -10.24 -0.80 15.15
N LYS A 62 -10.13 -2.10 14.85
CA LYS A 62 -10.25 -3.17 15.86
C LYS A 62 -9.09 -3.13 16.86
N GLN A 63 -7.86 -3.02 16.37
CA GLN A 63 -6.68 -2.91 17.24
C GLN A 63 -6.71 -1.69 18.16
N THR A 64 -7.29 -0.58 17.71
CA THR A 64 -7.40 0.66 18.50
C THR A 64 -8.54 0.60 19.52
N LYS A 65 -9.56 -0.24 19.31
CA LYS A 65 -10.68 -0.44 20.26
C LYS A 65 -10.37 -1.45 21.36
N GLU A 66 -9.36 -2.30 21.15
CA GLU A 66 -8.90 -3.32 22.08
C GLU A 66 -7.75 -2.84 22.98
N GLN A 67 -7.23 -1.62 22.76
CA GLN A 67 -6.26 -0.92 23.60
C GLN A 67 -6.97 0.07 24.54
#